data_AF-A0A539E355-F1
#
_entry.id   AF-A0A539E355-F1
#
_cell.length_a   1.000
_cell.length_b   1.000
_cell.length_c   1.000
_cell.angle_alpha   90.00
_cell.angle_beta   90.00
_cell.angle_gamma   90.00
#
_symmetry.space_group_name_H-M   'P 1'
#
loop_
_entity.id
_entity.type
_entity.pdbx_description
1 polymer ?
#
loop_
_entity_poly.entity_id
_entity_poly.type
_entity_poly.pdbx_seq_one_letter_code
_entity_poly.pdbx_strand_id
1 'polypeptide(L)'
;MTEDRSLSVCATARERISTSDNDQFIGGDGDVYVGVAMNLIFAKTDMIGIDGCDITHSQGVAIGGDGFESSYLYTEGHIKGALIPQLEELATLSEDEGEQLLFTEAARNWRHQVALNDSLKQAARFRANRSFSAGAIYDYSEESTESSSLAYAVTVSTSNEIAFGMQWENSLTEGHLLFTTKFKFDYTRGGVEEDGTSRAIGYTLSDDDVFDYFSVDVLEDKQYGTPVFKTVSGRASCPWEPNTQPRDSAIVTVEPPAQLDVDPEGVAEFVLSLTNASPADETREYYLMPVQTANLNGASIFVGGDTFIQLPFYIDAGQSRTVSLTVARGPVAYLYEDLQLVLIPVCEFDYWRATGVAQLADTVTFTVKFRAPCGDVTLFEPQPGWRYNQEQSIAAGNVIRLTLDDFDLELSETDSLDAVGAEYRPVGTDTWLPIADVGRSDLPLLPDGSPRSLEISWDVADVPDGSYELRAYTRCFNGRAFSGPATGVIDRVAPRPFGNPQPADSILAYGEDIAITFNEKIECFDTPGDRMELVVLDAEGVEEPVSFDVFCNDQ
;
A
#
# COMPACT_ATOMS: atom_id res chain seq x y z
N MET A 1 9.14 -62.71 26.60
CA MET A 1 10.22 -61.94 27.25
C MET A 1 10.87 -61.13 26.15
N THR A 2 10.36 -59.92 25.94
CA THR A 2 10.97 -58.90 25.10
C THR A 2 12.16 -58.35 25.88
N GLU A 3 13.37 -58.47 25.35
CA GLU A 3 14.53 -57.78 25.92
C GLU A 3 14.33 -56.27 25.76
N ASP A 4 14.15 -55.56 26.88
CA ASP A 4 14.27 -54.11 26.91
C ASP A 4 15.69 -53.73 26.47
N ARG A 5 15.80 -53.20 25.25
CA ARG A 5 17.04 -52.62 24.75
C ARG A 5 17.01 -51.13 25.08
N SER A 6 17.76 -50.72 26.10
CA SER A 6 18.04 -49.32 26.40
C SER A 6 19.17 -48.81 25.49
N LEU A 7 18.89 -47.76 24.71
CA LEU A 7 19.92 -47.00 24.02
C LEU A 7 20.36 -45.87 24.94
N SER A 8 21.64 -45.87 25.34
CA SER A 8 22.27 -44.78 26.11
C SER A 8 23.24 -44.04 25.18
N VAL A 9 23.00 -42.74 24.99
CA VAL A 9 23.86 -41.83 24.23
C VAL A 9 24.56 -40.91 25.22
N CYS A 10 25.89 -41.01 25.32
CA CYS A 10 26.71 -40.12 26.13
C CYS A 10 27.36 -39.06 25.23
N ALA A 11 27.08 -37.78 25.49
CA ALA A 11 27.77 -36.67 24.83
C ALA A 11 28.75 -36.02 25.81
N THR A 12 30.00 -35.83 25.39
CA THR A 12 31.01 -35.09 26.16
C THR A 12 31.27 -33.76 25.47
N ALA A 13 30.86 -32.66 26.09
CA ALA A 13 31.24 -31.32 25.64
C ALA A 13 32.68 -31.03 26.10
N ARG A 14 33.60 -30.86 25.14
CA ARG A 14 34.99 -30.42 25.40
C ARG A 14 35.17 -28.91 25.18
N GLU A 15 34.08 -28.22 24.84
CA GLU A 15 34.05 -26.81 24.44
C GLU A 15 33.13 -26.03 25.38
N ARG A 16 33.42 -24.72 25.56
CA ARG A 16 32.56 -23.81 26.33
C ARG A 16 31.30 -23.53 25.51
N ILE A 17 30.14 -23.74 26.11
CA ILE A 17 28.84 -23.35 25.58
C ILE A 17 28.37 -22.11 26.36
N SER A 18 27.95 -21.07 25.65
CA SER A 18 27.41 -19.84 26.25
C SER A 18 26.31 -19.24 25.38
N THR A 19 25.44 -18.46 25.98
CA THR A 19 24.56 -17.52 25.28
C THR A 19 25.39 -16.43 24.60
N SER A 20 24.81 -15.72 23.64
CA SER A 20 25.44 -14.57 22.99
C SER A 20 25.44 -13.36 23.94
N ASP A 21 26.40 -12.46 23.75
CA ASP A 21 26.45 -11.10 24.32
C ASP A 21 25.79 -10.06 23.39
N ASN A 22 24.98 -10.51 22.44
CA ASN A 22 24.31 -9.66 21.45
C ASN A 22 22.97 -9.16 22.02
N ASP A 23 22.79 -7.84 22.04
CA ASP A 23 21.63 -7.10 22.53
C ASP A 23 20.30 -7.45 21.82
N GLN A 24 20.36 -8.07 20.65
CA GLN A 24 19.20 -8.55 19.90
C GLN A 24 18.43 -9.67 20.62
N PHE A 25 19.04 -10.36 21.57
CA PHE A 25 18.42 -11.47 22.30
C PHE A 25 17.97 -11.04 23.70
N ILE A 26 16.70 -10.68 23.83
CA ILE A 26 16.12 -10.28 25.11
C ILE A 26 15.43 -11.48 25.78
N GLY A 27 15.80 -11.74 27.03
CA GLY A 27 15.14 -12.74 27.86
C GLY A 27 15.31 -14.17 27.32
N GLY A 28 14.22 -14.95 27.30
CA GLY A 28 14.26 -16.38 26.98
C GLY A 28 14.69 -16.69 25.54
N ASP A 29 14.53 -15.76 24.61
CA ASP A 29 14.89 -16.00 23.20
C ASP A 29 16.39 -16.22 22.99
N GLY A 30 17.23 -15.75 23.93
CA GLY A 30 18.67 -15.96 23.94
C GLY A 30 19.12 -17.30 24.53
N ASP A 31 18.23 -18.09 25.12
CA ASP A 31 18.58 -19.37 25.74
C ASP A 31 19.09 -20.36 24.69
N VAL A 32 20.16 -21.08 25.02
CA VAL A 32 20.82 -21.98 24.08
C VAL A 32 20.50 -23.44 24.40
N TYR A 33 19.98 -24.13 23.40
CA TYR A 33 19.73 -25.57 23.40
C TYR A 33 20.88 -26.27 22.69
N VAL A 34 21.47 -27.24 23.40
CA VAL A 34 22.57 -28.06 22.89
C VAL A 34 22.17 -29.53 22.86
N GLY A 35 22.53 -30.21 21.79
CA GLY A 35 22.31 -31.65 21.69
C GLY A 35 22.96 -32.27 20.46
N VAL A 36 22.60 -33.52 20.21
CA VAL A 36 22.95 -34.27 19.01
C VAL A 36 21.70 -34.49 18.17
N ALA A 37 21.85 -34.42 16.85
CA ALA A 37 20.78 -34.61 15.89
C ALA A 37 21.28 -35.37 14.65
N MET A 38 20.32 -35.91 13.90
CA MET A 38 20.54 -36.29 12.50
C MET A 38 19.99 -35.19 11.62
N ASN A 39 20.85 -34.63 10.79
CA ASN A 39 20.46 -33.63 9.80
C ASN A 39 20.00 -34.34 8.52
N LEU A 40 18.90 -33.85 7.97
CA LEU A 40 18.38 -34.26 6.68
C LEU A 40 18.71 -33.19 5.64
N ILE A 41 19.10 -33.61 4.45
CA ILE A 41 19.23 -32.70 3.31
C ILE A 41 17.87 -32.70 2.62
N PHE A 42 17.26 -31.53 2.47
CA PHE A 42 16.00 -31.38 1.76
C PHE A 42 15.98 -30.10 0.92
N ALA A 43 15.13 -30.07 -0.09
CA ALA A 43 14.90 -28.90 -0.93
C ALA A 43 13.40 -28.76 -1.26
N LYS A 44 12.91 -27.52 -1.35
CA LYS A 44 11.63 -27.24 -2.00
C LYS A 44 11.78 -27.48 -3.49
N THR A 45 10.84 -28.21 -4.08
CA THR A 45 10.81 -28.50 -5.51
C THR A 45 9.49 -28.06 -6.10
N ASP A 46 9.52 -27.51 -7.31
CA ASP A 46 8.31 -27.33 -8.09
C ASP A 46 7.92 -28.69 -8.70
N MET A 47 6.64 -29.01 -8.63
CA MET A 47 6.06 -30.23 -9.18
C MET A 47 5.09 -29.85 -10.29
N ILE A 48 5.30 -30.44 -11.47
CA ILE A 48 4.45 -30.24 -12.62
C ILE A 48 3.66 -31.53 -12.85
N GLY A 49 2.36 -31.49 -12.57
CA GLY A 49 1.43 -32.55 -12.91
C GLY A 49 0.92 -32.36 -14.34
N ILE A 50 0.80 -33.44 -15.10
CA ILE A 50 0.17 -33.43 -16.42
C ILE A 50 -0.91 -34.50 -16.41
N ASP A 51 -2.18 -34.09 -16.50
CA ASP A 51 -3.32 -34.98 -16.70
C ASP A 51 -4.01 -34.64 -18.02
N GLY A 52 -3.80 -35.47 -19.05
CA GLY A 52 -4.24 -35.18 -20.41
C GLY A 52 -3.56 -33.93 -20.99
N CYS A 53 -4.32 -32.85 -21.17
CA CYS A 53 -3.82 -31.54 -21.63
C CYS A 53 -3.76 -30.49 -20.50
N ASP A 54 -4.14 -30.87 -19.27
CA ASP A 54 -4.13 -29.97 -18.12
C ASP A 54 -2.78 -30.08 -17.41
N ILE A 55 -2.08 -28.94 -17.32
CA ILE A 55 -0.82 -28.80 -16.59
C ILE A 55 -1.14 -28.17 -15.24
N THR A 56 -0.84 -28.89 -14.16
CA THR A 56 -0.94 -28.39 -12.79
C THR A 56 0.46 -28.09 -12.24
N HIS A 57 0.58 -26.98 -11.52
CA HIS A 57 1.81 -26.56 -10.86
C HIS A 57 1.59 -26.55 -9.35
N SER A 58 2.38 -27.33 -8.61
CA SER A 58 2.39 -27.37 -7.15
C SER A 58 3.83 -27.30 -6.63
N GLN A 59 3.98 -27.17 -5.31
CA GLN A 59 5.28 -27.24 -4.64
C GLN A 59 5.32 -28.48 -3.76
N GLY A 60 6.48 -29.12 -3.69
CA GLY A 60 6.73 -30.30 -2.88
C GLY A 60 8.09 -30.24 -2.19
N VAL A 61 8.43 -31.30 -1.46
CA VAL A 61 9.73 -31.48 -0.80
C VAL A 61 10.46 -32.66 -1.42
N ALA A 62 11.75 -32.47 -1.69
CA ALA A 62 12.65 -33.56 -2.05
C ALA A 62 13.67 -33.75 -0.91
N ILE A 63 13.74 -34.95 -0.34
CA ILE A 63 14.74 -35.34 0.66
C ILE A 63 15.89 -36.10 -0.02
N GLY A 64 17.13 -35.69 0.27
CA GLY A 64 18.34 -36.26 -0.31
C GLY A 64 19.20 -37.03 0.70
N GLY A 65 19.61 -38.25 0.33
CA GLY A 65 20.57 -39.07 1.08
C GLY A 65 20.03 -39.67 2.39
N ASP A 66 20.91 -40.38 3.11
CA ASP A 66 20.57 -41.10 4.36
C ASP A 66 20.67 -40.20 5.62
N GLY A 67 20.76 -38.87 5.44
CA GLY A 67 21.07 -37.92 6.50
C GLY A 67 22.52 -38.00 6.99
N PHE A 68 22.91 -37.11 7.90
CA PHE A 68 24.22 -37.14 8.54
C PHE A 68 24.16 -36.67 10.00
N GLU A 69 24.99 -37.26 10.86
CA GLU A 69 25.07 -36.92 12.28
C GLU A 69 25.67 -35.52 12.49
N SER A 70 25.11 -34.78 13.43
CA SER A 70 25.61 -33.46 13.84
C SER A 70 25.32 -33.21 15.32
N SER A 71 26.08 -32.31 15.94
CA SER A 71 25.59 -31.58 17.12
C SER A 71 24.87 -30.31 16.68
N TYR A 72 23.97 -29.80 17.51
CA TYR A 72 23.32 -28.50 17.31
C TYR A 72 23.53 -27.60 18.51
N LEU A 73 23.49 -26.30 18.23
CA LEU A 73 23.51 -25.23 19.20
C LEU A 73 22.54 -24.15 18.71
N TYR A 74 21.33 -24.13 19.24
CA TYR A 74 20.27 -23.24 18.78
C TYR A 74 19.73 -22.37 19.89
N THR A 75 19.55 -21.09 19.61
CA THR A 75 18.80 -20.17 20.48
C THR A 75 17.32 -20.53 20.49
N GLU A 76 16.62 -20.31 21.60
CA GLU A 76 15.16 -20.48 21.70
C GLU A 76 14.42 -19.64 20.65
N GLY A 77 14.90 -18.41 20.39
CA GLY A 77 14.36 -17.53 19.35
C GLY A 77 14.42 -18.14 17.96
N HIS A 78 15.56 -18.75 17.57
CA HIS A 78 15.67 -19.51 16.32
C HIS A 78 14.71 -20.70 16.28
N ILE A 79 14.59 -21.45 17.39
CA ILE A 79 13.70 -22.61 17.47
C ILE A 79 12.24 -22.18 17.21
N LYS A 80 11.79 -21.13 17.88
CA LYS A 80 10.42 -20.60 17.77
C LYS A 80 10.15 -19.90 16.45
N GLY A 81 11.06 -19.04 16.02
CA GLY A 81 10.86 -18.13 14.88
C GLY A 81 11.21 -18.72 13.51
N ALA A 82 12.06 -19.75 13.46
CA ALA A 82 12.52 -20.32 12.19
C ALA A 82 12.31 -21.84 12.13
N LEU A 83 12.84 -22.59 13.10
CA LEU A 83 12.90 -24.05 13.00
C LEU A 83 11.52 -24.71 13.07
N ILE A 84 10.69 -24.37 14.06
CA ILE A 84 9.33 -24.90 14.17
C ILE A 84 8.49 -24.52 12.93
N PRO A 85 8.40 -23.24 12.51
CA PRO A 85 7.66 -22.88 11.30
C PRO A 85 8.15 -23.60 10.04
N GLN A 86 9.46 -23.76 9.87
CA GLN A 86 10.03 -24.47 8.74
C GLN A 86 9.61 -25.95 8.73
N LEU A 87 9.68 -26.63 9.88
CA LEU A 87 9.25 -28.03 10.00
C LEU A 87 7.76 -28.18 9.68
N GLU A 88 6.92 -27.25 10.15
CA GLU A 88 5.48 -27.28 9.83
C GLU A 88 5.22 -27.03 8.35
N GLU A 89 5.91 -26.08 7.73
CA GLU A 89 5.81 -25.87 6.28
C GLU A 89 6.22 -27.12 5.51
N LEU A 90 7.32 -27.78 5.88
CA LEU A 90 7.75 -29.04 5.24
C LEU A 90 6.73 -30.16 5.41
N ALA A 91 6.07 -30.25 6.58
CA ALA A 91 4.98 -31.17 6.81
C ALA A 91 3.79 -30.90 5.87
N THR A 92 3.48 -29.64 5.57
CA THR A 92 2.41 -29.28 4.62
C THR A 92 2.77 -29.53 3.15
N LEU A 93 4.05 -29.45 2.81
CA LEU A 93 4.55 -29.59 1.44
C LEU A 93 4.89 -31.04 1.06
N SER A 94 5.14 -31.93 2.02
CA SER A 94 5.44 -33.33 1.69
C SER A 94 4.18 -34.10 1.28
N GLU A 95 4.28 -34.93 0.25
CA GLU A 95 3.22 -35.86 -0.18
C GLU A 95 3.34 -37.26 0.48
N ASP A 96 4.48 -37.56 1.14
CA ASP A 96 4.69 -38.84 1.83
C ASP A 96 4.22 -38.75 3.29
N GLU A 97 3.24 -39.58 3.67
CA GLU A 97 2.67 -39.58 5.02
C GLU A 97 3.72 -39.82 6.12
N GLY A 98 4.80 -40.54 5.83
CA GLY A 98 5.92 -40.76 6.75
C GLY A 98 6.77 -39.52 6.95
N GLU A 99 7.04 -38.77 5.88
CA GLU A 99 7.73 -37.47 5.94
C GLU A 99 6.88 -36.41 6.64
N GLN A 100 5.57 -36.34 6.35
CA GLN A 100 4.64 -35.44 7.04
C GLN A 100 4.63 -35.68 8.55
N LEU A 101 4.53 -36.96 8.95
CA LEU A 101 4.57 -37.36 10.35
C LEU A 101 5.92 -37.01 10.99
N LEU A 102 7.03 -37.29 10.29
CA LEU A 102 8.38 -36.95 10.75
C LEU A 102 8.51 -35.46 11.08
N PHE A 103 8.18 -34.58 10.14
CA PHE A 103 8.30 -33.13 10.35
C PHE A 103 7.37 -32.63 11.46
N THR A 104 6.14 -33.17 11.52
CA THR A 104 5.16 -32.81 12.55
C THR A 104 5.63 -33.21 13.97
N GLU A 105 6.18 -34.41 14.13
CA GLU A 105 6.71 -34.87 15.42
C GLU A 105 7.98 -34.12 15.81
N ALA A 106 8.85 -33.78 14.85
CA ALA A 106 10.02 -32.94 15.11
C ALA A 106 9.62 -31.55 15.63
N ALA A 107 8.63 -30.90 15.00
CA ALA A 107 8.09 -29.62 15.47
C ALA A 107 7.47 -29.74 16.87
N ARG A 108 6.72 -30.81 17.13
CA ARG A 108 6.13 -31.09 18.46
C ARG A 108 7.20 -31.26 19.53
N ASN A 109 8.27 -32.00 19.24
CA ASN A 109 9.36 -32.19 20.19
C ASN A 109 10.03 -30.85 20.55
N TRP A 110 10.32 -29.98 19.57
CA TRP A 110 10.89 -28.66 19.86
C TRP A 110 9.99 -27.82 20.76
N ARG A 111 8.67 -27.82 20.53
CA ARG A 111 7.71 -27.16 21.44
C ARG A 111 7.77 -27.72 22.84
N HIS A 112 7.93 -29.03 22.98
CA HIS A 112 8.09 -29.66 24.27
C HIS A 112 9.37 -29.22 24.98
N GLN A 113 10.49 -29.11 24.26
CA GLN A 113 11.76 -28.62 24.84
C GLN A 113 11.67 -27.17 25.32
N VAL A 114 10.98 -26.33 24.54
CA VAL A 114 10.67 -24.94 24.94
C VAL A 114 9.83 -24.92 26.23
N ALA A 115 8.74 -25.68 26.26
CA ALA A 115 7.87 -25.76 27.44
C ALA A 115 8.58 -26.33 28.67
N LEU A 116 9.49 -27.30 28.48
CA LEU A 116 10.31 -27.85 29.54
C LEU A 116 11.24 -26.78 30.13
N ASN A 117 11.97 -26.04 29.29
CA ASN A 117 12.82 -24.94 29.71
C ASN A 117 12.04 -23.89 30.53
N ASP A 118 10.86 -23.50 30.05
CA ASP A 118 9.98 -22.58 30.77
C ASP A 118 9.55 -23.13 32.14
N SER A 119 9.22 -24.43 32.23
CA SER A 119 8.86 -25.07 33.49
C SER A 119 10.02 -25.12 34.48
N LEU A 120 11.24 -25.31 33.98
CA LEU A 120 12.45 -25.37 34.79
C LEU A 120 12.83 -23.99 35.33
N LYS A 121 12.74 -22.93 34.52
CA LYS A 121 12.88 -21.54 34.96
C LYS A 121 11.90 -21.20 36.08
N GLN A 122 10.64 -21.64 35.97
CA GLN A 122 9.62 -21.41 36.99
C GLN A 122 9.91 -22.18 38.29
N ALA A 123 10.48 -23.37 38.20
CA ALA A 123 10.84 -24.22 39.34
C ALA A 123 12.22 -23.90 39.95
N ALA A 124 12.97 -22.97 39.34
CA ALA A 124 14.33 -22.62 39.71
C ALA A 124 14.41 -22.06 41.14
N ARG A 125 15.52 -22.37 41.81
CA ARG A 125 15.74 -21.97 43.20
C ARG A 125 16.64 -20.73 43.27
N PHE A 126 16.19 -19.70 43.96
CA PHE A 126 17.01 -18.51 44.23
C PHE A 126 18.35 -18.87 44.89
N ARG A 127 19.44 -18.33 44.34
CA ARG A 127 20.80 -18.45 44.89
C ARG A 127 21.29 -17.13 45.45
N ALA A 128 21.24 -16.06 44.65
CA ALA A 128 21.73 -14.74 45.04
C ALA A 128 21.08 -13.65 44.21
N ASN A 129 21.11 -12.42 44.72
CA ASN A 129 20.81 -11.21 43.93
C ASN A 129 22.14 -10.49 43.62
N ARG A 130 22.27 -10.00 42.39
CA ARG A 130 23.44 -9.25 41.91
C ARG A 130 22.98 -7.94 41.31
N SER A 131 23.60 -6.84 41.71
CA SER A 131 23.37 -5.53 41.10
C SER A 131 24.63 -5.04 40.41
N PHE A 132 24.50 -4.52 39.20
CA PHE A 132 25.59 -4.02 38.39
C PHE A 132 25.11 -2.87 37.50
N SER A 133 26.05 -2.05 37.03
CA SER A 133 25.82 -0.96 36.07
C SER A 133 26.52 -1.26 34.76
N ALA A 134 26.15 -0.55 33.70
CA ALA A 134 26.88 -0.54 32.45
C ALA A 134 28.40 -0.35 32.65
N GLY A 135 29.19 -1.09 31.89
CA GLY A 135 30.65 -1.14 31.98
C GLY A 135 31.21 -1.94 33.18
N ALA A 136 30.38 -2.41 34.11
CA ALA A 136 30.81 -3.36 35.14
C ALA A 136 30.68 -4.79 34.63
N ILE A 137 31.73 -5.59 34.80
CA ILE A 137 31.75 -7.00 34.42
C ILE A 137 31.81 -7.84 35.68
N TYR A 138 30.84 -8.74 35.86
CA TYR A 138 30.80 -9.71 36.94
C TYR A 138 30.88 -11.13 36.39
N ASP A 139 32.02 -11.78 36.59
CA ASP A 139 32.22 -13.19 36.23
C ASP A 139 32.05 -14.11 37.44
N TYR A 140 31.32 -15.20 37.25
CA TYR A 140 31.17 -16.29 38.21
C TYR A 140 31.40 -17.64 37.54
N SER A 141 32.11 -18.54 38.21
CA SER A 141 32.25 -19.93 37.79
C SER A 141 32.33 -20.85 39.00
N GLU A 142 31.67 -21.99 38.93
CA GLU A 142 31.73 -23.06 39.93
C GLU A 142 31.97 -24.40 39.24
N GLU A 143 32.92 -25.17 39.77
CA GLU A 143 33.19 -26.53 39.32
C GLU A 143 32.44 -27.51 40.21
N SER A 144 31.64 -28.38 39.59
CA SER A 144 30.98 -29.50 40.25
C SER A 144 31.58 -30.83 39.79
N THR A 145 31.84 -31.71 40.74
CA THR A 145 32.20 -33.11 40.51
C THR A 145 30.98 -34.04 40.47
N GLU A 146 29.75 -33.50 40.60
CA GLU A 146 28.55 -34.29 40.39
C GLU A 146 28.40 -34.58 38.89
N SER A 147 28.66 -35.84 38.51
CA SER A 147 28.27 -36.34 37.20
C SER A 147 26.75 -36.48 37.19
N SER A 148 26.03 -35.45 36.75
CA SER A 148 24.79 -35.72 36.04
C SER A 148 25.18 -36.27 34.68
N SER A 149 25.37 -37.58 34.60
CA SER A 149 25.32 -38.24 33.31
C SER A 149 23.91 -37.94 32.76
N LEU A 150 23.87 -37.24 31.64
CA LEU A 150 22.68 -37.17 30.80
C LEU A 150 22.49 -38.58 30.20
N ALA A 151 22.09 -39.52 31.04
CA ALA A 151 21.84 -40.90 30.68
C ALA A 151 20.39 -40.99 30.21
N TYR A 152 20.22 -40.97 28.90
CA TYR A 152 18.91 -41.04 28.27
C TYR A 152 18.53 -42.49 27.99
N ALA A 153 17.32 -42.89 28.38
CA ALA A 153 16.77 -44.21 28.06
C ALA A 153 15.69 -44.04 26.99
N VAL A 154 15.94 -44.55 25.79
CA VAL A 154 14.89 -44.75 24.78
C VAL A 154 14.48 -46.22 24.84
N THR A 155 13.26 -46.51 25.28
CA THR A 155 12.69 -47.86 25.27
C THR A 155 12.15 -48.17 23.87
N VAL A 156 12.86 -49.01 23.10
CA VAL A 156 12.48 -49.38 21.72
C VAL A 156 11.81 -50.76 21.71
N SER A 157 10.53 -50.81 21.35
CA SER A 157 9.80 -52.07 21.12
C SER A 157 9.63 -52.38 19.62
N THR A 158 10.58 -53.16 19.11
CA THR A 158 10.59 -54.06 17.92
C THR A 158 10.33 -53.55 16.48
N SER A 159 11.32 -53.89 15.62
CA SER A 159 11.32 -54.18 14.17
C SER A 159 10.58 -53.25 13.19
N ASN A 160 11.17 -52.08 12.93
CA ASN A 160 11.63 -51.60 11.60
C ASN A 160 11.75 -50.05 11.62
N GLU A 161 13.00 -49.57 11.74
CA GLU A 161 13.65 -48.39 11.10
C GLU A 161 13.01 -46.96 11.12
N ILE A 162 13.82 -45.95 11.46
CA ILE A 162 13.55 -44.76 12.32
C ILE A 162 13.45 -43.42 11.57
N ALA A 163 12.59 -42.49 12.03
CA ALA A 163 12.80 -41.05 11.81
C ALA A 163 12.68 -40.26 13.14
N PHE A 164 13.53 -39.24 13.35
CA PHE A 164 13.87 -38.70 14.68
C PHE A 164 12.96 -37.58 15.20
N GLY A 165 12.49 -37.78 16.44
CA GLY A 165 12.04 -36.77 17.40
C GLY A 165 12.09 -37.43 18.78
N MET A 166 13.20 -37.28 19.51
CA MET A 166 13.35 -37.92 20.82
C MET A 166 12.40 -37.27 21.82
N GLN A 167 11.51 -38.04 22.44
CA GLN A 167 10.76 -37.63 23.62
C GLN A 167 11.63 -37.93 24.86
N TRP A 168 11.74 -36.96 25.77
CA TRP A 168 12.70 -37.01 26.87
C TRP A 168 11.96 -37.33 28.17
N GLU A 169 12.37 -38.40 28.85
CA GLU A 169 11.69 -38.93 30.02
C GLU A 169 11.91 -38.01 31.23
N ASN A 170 10.86 -37.27 31.57
CA ASN A 170 10.45 -36.83 32.92
C ASN A 170 9.08 -36.11 32.88
N SER A 171 8.47 -35.91 31.70
CA SER A 171 7.07 -35.50 31.59
C SER A 171 6.14 -36.70 31.82
N LEU A 172 5.44 -36.71 32.95
CA LEU A 172 4.35 -37.65 33.27
C LEU A 172 3.14 -37.44 32.34
N THR A 173 3.26 -37.84 31.07
CA THR A 173 2.11 -37.92 30.16
C THR A 173 2.37 -39.01 29.12
N GLU A 174 1.65 -40.13 29.28
CA GLU A 174 1.62 -41.28 28.38
C GLU A 174 1.30 -40.83 26.95
N GLY A 175 2.30 -40.86 26.05
CA GLY A 175 2.14 -40.62 24.62
C GLY A 175 2.65 -41.81 23.84
N HIS A 176 1.76 -42.55 23.18
CA HIS A 176 2.12 -43.65 22.29
C HIS A 176 2.55 -43.10 20.91
N LEU A 177 3.80 -43.35 20.49
CA LEU A 177 4.27 -43.10 19.12
C LEU A 177 3.71 -44.14 18.13
N LEU A 178 3.31 -43.70 16.94
CA LEU A 178 2.94 -44.54 15.79
C LEU A 178 4.04 -44.42 14.72
N PHE A 179 4.44 -45.56 14.13
CA PHE A 179 5.64 -45.72 13.30
C PHE A 179 5.29 -45.92 11.81
N THR A 180 5.98 -45.23 10.88
CA THR A 180 5.92 -45.51 9.43
C THR A 180 7.33 -45.65 8.83
N THR A 181 7.43 -46.56 7.87
CA THR A 181 8.60 -47.33 7.43
C THR A 181 9.35 -46.65 6.27
N LYS A 182 10.55 -46.05 6.45
CA LYS A 182 11.44 -45.69 5.31
C LYS A 182 12.89 -45.20 5.59
N PHE A 183 13.53 -45.46 6.74
CA PHE A 183 14.89 -44.95 7.01
C PHE A 183 15.83 -45.94 7.71
N LYS A 184 16.92 -46.35 7.04
CA LYS A 184 17.97 -47.19 7.63
C LYS A 184 18.87 -46.40 8.57
N PHE A 185 19.08 -46.91 9.79
CA PHE A 185 19.93 -46.30 10.81
C PHE A 185 20.95 -47.32 11.34
N ASP A 186 22.24 -47.07 11.10
CA ASP A 186 23.36 -47.87 11.61
C ASP A 186 24.16 -47.07 12.66
N TYR A 187 23.92 -47.30 13.96
CA TYR A 187 24.70 -46.71 15.05
C TYR A 187 25.74 -47.71 15.60
N THR A 188 27.02 -47.37 15.51
CA THR A 188 28.12 -48.19 16.04
C THR A 188 28.73 -47.54 17.28
N ARG A 189 28.52 -48.16 18.45
CA ARG A 189 29.06 -47.75 19.76
C ARG A 189 30.59 -47.90 19.81
N GLY A 190 31.30 -46.78 19.99
CA GLY A 190 32.67 -46.76 20.53
C GLY A 190 32.66 -46.94 22.05
N GLY A 191 33.65 -47.63 22.60
CA GLY A 191 33.71 -48.06 24.01
C GLY A 191 33.54 -46.93 25.04
N VAL A 192 32.93 -47.27 26.17
CA VAL A 192 32.81 -46.40 27.35
C VAL A 192 34.16 -46.45 28.08
N GLU A 193 34.92 -45.36 28.05
CA GLU A 193 35.96 -45.10 29.04
C GLU A 193 35.36 -44.20 30.13
N GLU A 194 35.37 -44.72 31.35
CA GLU A 194 34.86 -44.10 32.56
C GLU A 194 35.94 -43.16 33.12
N ASP A 195 36.22 -42.06 32.42
CA ASP A 195 37.06 -40.98 32.96
C ASP A 195 36.17 -39.96 33.69
N GLY A 196 36.53 -39.63 34.93
CA GLY A 196 35.79 -38.72 35.79
C GLY A 196 35.52 -37.39 35.08
N THR A 197 34.24 -37.09 34.82
CA THR A 197 33.81 -35.89 34.12
C THR A 197 33.43 -34.82 35.15
N SER A 198 34.26 -33.78 35.29
CA SER A 198 33.94 -32.56 36.03
C SER A 198 33.15 -31.60 35.14
N ARG A 199 32.12 -30.95 35.67
CA ARG A 199 31.34 -29.94 34.95
C ARG A 199 31.57 -28.57 35.56
N ALA A 200 31.98 -27.60 34.74
CA ALA A 200 32.06 -26.20 35.13
C ALA A 200 30.83 -25.44 34.63
N ILE A 201 30.16 -24.69 35.51
CA ILE A 201 29.04 -23.82 35.17
C ILE A 201 29.41 -22.41 35.62
N GLY A 202 29.18 -21.43 34.75
CA GLY A 202 29.48 -20.04 35.05
C GLY A 202 28.59 -19.07 34.28
N TYR A 203 28.66 -17.81 34.65
CA TYR A 203 27.95 -16.72 34.01
C TYR A 203 28.74 -15.42 34.09
N THR A 204 28.43 -14.53 33.15
CA THR A 204 28.92 -13.15 33.12
C THR A 204 27.69 -12.24 33.16
N LEU A 205 27.69 -11.24 34.04
CA LEU A 205 26.73 -10.15 34.02
C LEU A 205 27.47 -8.87 33.62
N SER A 206 27.03 -8.25 32.52
CA SER A 206 27.59 -7.03 31.96
C SER A 206 26.56 -6.36 31.08
N ASP A 207 26.76 -5.06 30.84
CA ASP A 207 25.94 -4.22 29.98
C ASP A 207 26.85 -3.12 29.40
N ASP A 208 26.63 -2.72 28.15
CA ASP A 208 27.43 -1.72 27.43
C ASP A 208 26.73 -0.37 27.24
N ASP A 209 25.46 -0.26 27.65
CA ASP A 209 24.64 0.95 27.52
C ASP A 209 24.85 1.91 28.69
N VAL A 210 25.71 2.90 28.47
CA VAL A 210 26.09 3.87 29.52
C VAL A 210 24.88 4.43 30.26
N PHE A 211 24.92 4.31 31.59
CA PHE A 211 23.89 4.66 32.58
C PHE A 211 22.76 3.65 32.79
N ASP A 212 22.83 2.50 32.15
CA ASP A 212 22.01 1.35 32.52
C ASP A 212 22.51 0.73 33.81
N TYR A 213 21.57 0.14 34.54
CA TYR A 213 21.86 -0.63 35.74
C TYR A 213 20.76 -1.62 36.02
N PHE A 214 21.15 -2.75 36.60
CA PHE A 214 20.27 -3.88 36.83
C PHE A 214 20.45 -4.41 38.23
N SER A 215 19.38 -4.98 38.76
CA SER A 215 19.38 -5.91 39.87
C SER A 215 18.74 -7.21 39.40
N VAL A 216 19.54 -8.27 39.37
CA VAL A 216 19.19 -9.56 38.79
C VAL A 216 19.26 -10.62 39.87
N ASP A 217 18.17 -11.35 40.04
CA ASP A 217 18.17 -12.60 40.78
C ASP A 217 18.83 -13.69 39.92
N VAL A 218 19.85 -14.32 40.48
CA VAL A 218 20.46 -15.54 39.96
C VAL A 218 19.82 -16.70 40.69
N LEU A 219 19.06 -17.50 39.94
CA LEU A 219 18.45 -18.74 40.37
C LEU A 219 19.20 -19.92 39.76
N GLU A 220 18.88 -21.13 40.23
CA GLU A 220 19.45 -22.38 39.72
C GLU A 220 18.34 -23.34 39.31
N ASP A 221 18.45 -23.83 38.09
CA ASP A 221 17.69 -24.95 37.55
C ASP A 221 18.02 -26.24 38.34
N LYS A 222 16.99 -26.96 38.81
CA LYS A 222 17.20 -28.17 39.64
C LYS A 222 17.63 -29.41 38.86
N GLN A 223 17.33 -29.47 37.57
CA GLN A 223 17.62 -30.61 36.70
C GLN A 223 19.04 -30.53 36.13
N TYR A 224 19.43 -29.37 35.62
CA TYR A 224 20.69 -29.14 34.93
C TYR A 224 21.66 -28.29 35.74
N GLY A 225 21.28 -27.67 36.85
CA GLY A 225 22.18 -26.81 37.64
C GLY A 225 22.62 -25.53 36.91
N THR A 226 21.98 -25.19 35.79
CA THR A 226 22.29 -23.98 35.02
C THR A 226 21.69 -22.75 35.70
N PRO A 227 22.35 -21.58 35.61
CA PRO A 227 21.83 -20.35 36.17
C PRO A 227 20.59 -19.90 35.39
N VAL A 228 19.59 -19.39 36.11
CA VAL A 228 18.39 -18.75 35.56
C VAL A 228 18.39 -17.31 36.04
N PHE A 229 18.29 -16.35 35.13
CA PHE A 229 18.33 -14.93 35.45
C PHE A 229 16.94 -14.33 35.47
N LYS A 230 16.68 -13.50 36.47
CA LYS A 230 15.45 -12.72 36.57
C LYS A 230 15.77 -11.28 36.93
N THR A 231 15.55 -10.37 36.00
CA THR A 231 15.64 -8.93 36.26
C THR A 231 14.54 -8.52 37.23
N VAL A 232 14.94 -8.01 38.40
CA VAL A 232 14.06 -7.58 39.51
C VAL A 232 13.70 -6.11 39.38
N SER A 233 14.71 -5.30 39.06
CA SER A 233 14.60 -3.86 38.90
C SER A 233 15.79 -3.37 38.10
N GLY A 234 15.66 -2.22 37.47
CA GLY A 234 16.78 -1.59 36.83
C GLY A 234 16.33 -0.40 36.02
N ARG A 235 17.20 0.01 35.12
CA ARG A 235 16.94 1.00 34.11
C ARG A 235 17.73 0.59 32.87
N ALA A 236 17.03 0.48 31.74
CA ALA A 236 17.58 -0.04 30.49
C ALA A 236 17.17 0.85 29.30
N SER A 237 18.03 0.94 28.28
CA SER A 237 17.74 1.54 26.97
C SER A 237 18.08 0.60 25.82
N CYS A 238 17.20 0.53 24.82
CA CYS A 238 17.52 0.10 23.45
C CYS A 238 18.39 -1.17 23.30
N PRO A 239 17.90 -2.34 23.76
CA PRO A 239 16.50 -2.55 24.05
C PRO A 239 16.09 -2.28 25.50
N TRP A 240 14.84 -1.88 25.68
CA TRP A 240 14.27 -1.88 27.02
C TRP A 240 13.96 -3.31 27.48
N GLU A 241 14.49 -3.67 28.65
CA GLU A 241 14.19 -4.95 29.30
C GLU A 241 12.99 -4.86 30.25
N PRO A 242 12.08 -5.86 30.24
CA PRO A 242 11.00 -5.95 31.21
C PRO A 242 11.48 -5.89 32.67
N ASN A 243 10.66 -5.29 33.54
CA ASN A 243 10.97 -5.01 34.96
C ASN A 243 12.07 -3.96 35.19
N THR A 244 12.49 -3.23 34.15
CA THR A 244 13.32 -2.04 34.28
C THR A 244 12.50 -0.78 33.97
N GLN A 245 12.96 0.38 34.45
CA GLN A 245 12.46 1.66 33.98
C GLN A 245 12.99 1.91 32.55
N PRO A 246 12.14 2.18 31.55
CA PRO A 246 12.62 2.57 30.23
C PRO A 246 13.31 3.93 30.31
N ARG A 247 14.42 4.07 29.60
CA ARG A 247 15.17 5.33 29.54
C ARG A 247 14.66 6.28 28.47
N ASP A 248 13.98 5.76 27.46
CA ASP A 248 13.45 6.53 26.35
C ASP A 248 11.93 6.41 26.31
N SER A 249 11.27 7.48 25.89
CA SER A 249 9.85 7.48 25.57
C SER A 249 9.56 8.65 24.64
N ALA A 250 9.13 8.33 23.43
CA ALA A 250 8.70 9.32 22.44
C ALA A 250 7.20 9.56 22.56
N ILE A 251 6.77 10.81 22.40
CA ILE A 251 5.38 11.15 22.10
C ILE A 251 5.37 12.17 20.98
N VAL A 252 4.60 11.92 19.92
CA VAL A 252 4.40 12.85 18.80
C VAL A 252 2.92 13.14 18.61
N THR A 253 2.59 14.42 18.49
CA THR A 253 1.23 14.87 18.16
C THR A 253 1.24 15.85 17.00
N VAL A 254 0.09 15.95 16.32
CA VAL A 254 -0.13 16.83 15.17
C VAL A 254 -1.42 17.62 15.38
N GLU A 255 -1.40 18.91 15.09
CA GLU A 255 -2.56 19.78 15.16
C GLU A 255 -2.62 20.68 13.92
N PRO A 256 -3.78 20.74 13.21
CA PRO A 256 -4.95 19.88 13.38
C PRO A 256 -4.67 18.42 12.95
N PRO A 257 -5.49 17.43 13.33
CA PRO A 257 -5.34 16.06 12.83
C PRO A 257 -5.73 15.90 11.35
N ALA A 258 -6.44 16.88 10.77
CA ALA A 258 -6.76 16.89 9.35
C ALA A 258 -6.95 18.32 8.81
N GLN A 259 -6.62 18.50 7.53
CA GLN A 259 -7.01 19.67 6.75
C GLN A 259 -7.67 19.22 5.46
N LEU A 260 -8.94 19.61 5.24
CA LEU A 260 -9.78 18.97 4.21
C LEU A 260 -10.13 19.86 3.00
N ASP A 261 -9.74 21.13 3.02
CA ASP A 261 -10.09 22.12 2.00
C ASP A 261 -8.87 22.94 1.60
N VAL A 262 -7.85 22.24 1.09
CA VAL A 262 -6.57 22.84 0.71
C VAL A 262 -6.57 23.17 -0.78
N ASP A 263 -6.04 24.33 -1.15
CA ASP A 263 -5.89 24.70 -2.55
C ASP A 263 -4.94 23.72 -3.28
N PRO A 264 -5.26 23.24 -4.50
CA PRO A 264 -4.44 22.24 -5.19
C PRO A 264 -3.01 22.69 -5.50
N GLU A 265 -2.75 24.01 -5.59
CA GLU A 265 -1.41 24.59 -5.76
C GLU A 265 -0.82 25.11 -4.43
N GLY A 266 -1.58 24.98 -3.34
CA GLY A 266 -1.19 25.38 -2.00
C GLY A 266 -0.54 24.27 -1.19
N VAL A 267 -0.38 24.53 0.10
CA VAL A 267 0.12 23.58 1.10
C VAL A 267 -0.84 23.48 2.27
N ALA A 268 -0.97 22.28 2.83
CA ALA A 268 -1.61 22.05 4.11
C ALA A 268 -0.60 22.36 5.23
N GLU A 269 -1.03 23.06 6.27
CA GLU A 269 -0.14 23.51 7.36
C GLU A 269 -0.52 22.88 8.69
N PHE A 270 0.45 22.24 9.33
CA PHE A 270 0.28 21.54 10.60
C PHE A 270 1.36 21.97 11.59
N VAL A 271 1.08 21.74 12.86
CA VAL A 271 2.02 21.91 13.96
C VAL A 271 2.27 20.54 14.59
N LEU A 272 3.52 20.09 14.56
CA LEU A 272 3.95 18.89 15.27
C LEU A 272 4.50 19.26 16.64
N SER A 273 4.16 18.47 17.66
CA SER A 273 4.78 18.54 18.98
C SER A 273 5.52 17.23 19.25
N LEU A 274 6.85 17.31 19.27
CA LEU A 274 7.75 16.19 19.54
C LEU A 274 8.12 16.25 21.02
N THR A 275 7.80 15.23 21.81
CA THR A 275 7.96 15.26 23.27
C THR A 275 8.86 14.13 23.74
N ASN A 276 9.83 14.48 24.57
CA ASN A 276 10.58 13.51 25.36
C ASN A 276 9.81 13.22 26.65
N ALA A 277 9.14 12.09 26.69
CA ALA A 277 8.40 11.62 27.87
C ALA A 277 9.22 10.64 28.72
N SER A 278 10.56 10.63 28.56
CA SER A 278 11.46 9.75 29.30
C SER A 278 11.20 9.84 30.82
N PRO A 279 10.93 8.71 31.48
CA PRO A 279 10.77 8.69 32.93
C PRO A 279 12.13 8.71 33.67
N ALA A 280 13.25 8.65 32.95
CA ALA A 280 14.60 8.67 33.50
C ALA A 280 15.17 10.08 33.72
N ASP A 281 14.44 11.14 33.35
CA ASP A 281 14.87 12.54 33.44
C ASP A 281 16.14 12.84 32.61
N GLU A 282 16.28 12.15 31.47
CA GLU A 282 17.43 12.26 30.58
C GLU A 282 17.08 13.01 29.29
N THR A 283 17.99 13.89 28.85
CA THR A 283 17.90 14.50 27.52
C THR A 283 18.19 13.43 26.47
N ARG A 284 17.32 13.32 25.47
CA ARG A 284 17.38 12.27 24.45
C ARG A 284 17.38 12.83 23.04
N GLU A 285 18.00 12.06 22.15
CA GLU A 285 17.97 12.29 20.72
C GLU A 285 16.90 11.39 20.09
N TYR A 286 16.05 11.98 19.26
CA TYR A 286 15.00 11.28 18.52
C TYR A 286 15.12 11.56 17.03
N TYR A 287 14.76 10.57 16.22
CA TYR A 287 14.50 10.75 14.81
C TYR A 287 13.01 10.92 14.53
N LEU A 288 12.68 11.97 13.79
CA LEU A 288 11.39 12.10 13.11
C LEU A 288 11.54 11.55 11.68
N MET A 289 10.66 10.64 11.27
CA MET A 289 10.71 10.00 9.95
C MET A 289 9.30 9.85 9.35
N PRO A 290 9.14 9.98 8.02
CA PRO A 290 7.88 9.65 7.35
C PRO A 290 7.76 8.13 7.11
N VAL A 291 6.56 7.59 7.32
CA VAL A 291 6.25 6.19 6.98
C VAL A 291 5.89 6.10 5.50
N GLN A 292 6.82 5.66 4.66
CA GLN A 292 6.66 5.68 3.20
C GLN A 292 5.47 4.83 2.70
N THR A 293 5.19 3.71 3.37
CA THR A 293 4.04 2.85 3.03
C THR A 293 2.69 3.50 3.30
N ALA A 294 2.64 4.57 4.11
CA ALA A 294 1.45 5.38 4.34
C ALA A 294 1.29 6.53 3.32
N ASN A 295 2.28 6.76 2.44
CA ASN A 295 2.29 7.85 1.47
C ASN A 295 2.48 7.34 0.02
N LEU A 296 1.75 6.30 -0.36
CA LEU A 296 1.87 5.67 -1.69
C LEU A 296 1.46 6.59 -2.85
N ASN A 297 0.59 7.56 -2.58
CA ASN A 297 0.14 8.55 -3.57
C ASN A 297 1.11 9.74 -3.72
N GLY A 298 2.22 9.73 -2.98
CA GLY A 298 3.35 10.63 -3.18
C GLY A 298 3.11 12.10 -2.80
N ALA A 299 2.40 12.37 -1.71
CA ALA A 299 2.37 13.72 -1.14
C ALA A 299 3.79 14.18 -0.76
N SER A 300 4.09 15.45 -0.96
CA SER A 300 5.38 16.01 -0.58
C SER A 300 5.30 16.55 0.85
N ILE A 301 6.02 15.92 1.78
CA ILE A 301 6.00 16.26 3.20
C ILE A 301 7.28 17.01 3.56
N PHE A 302 7.14 18.18 4.18
CA PHE A 302 8.23 19.02 4.63
C PHE A 302 8.10 19.32 6.12
N VAL A 303 9.23 19.25 6.85
CA VAL A 303 9.29 19.67 8.25
C VAL A 303 10.35 20.76 8.37
N GLY A 304 9.98 21.92 8.90
CA GLY A 304 10.87 23.08 8.96
C GLY A 304 11.34 23.61 7.59
N GLY A 305 10.68 23.20 6.50
CA GLY A 305 11.00 23.59 5.12
C GLY A 305 11.80 22.55 4.32
N ASP A 306 12.29 21.48 4.95
CA ASP A 306 13.10 20.46 4.28
C ASP A 306 12.31 19.16 4.07
N THR A 307 12.56 18.50 2.93
CA THR A 307 12.23 17.07 2.76
C THR A 307 13.25 16.22 3.50
N PHE A 308 12.81 15.13 4.11
CA PHE A 308 13.68 14.33 4.96
C PHE A 308 13.36 12.85 4.86
N ILE A 309 14.40 12.04 5.04
CA ILE A 309 14.26 10.62 5.36
C ILE A 309 14.22 10.47 6.88
N GLN A 310 15.00 11.31 7.58
CA GLN A 310 15.22 11.26 9.02
C GLN A 310 15.72 12.61 9.52
N LEU A 311 15.10 13.16 10.57
CA LEU A 311 15.51 14.43 11.21
C LEU A 311 15.82 14.23 12.70
N PRO A 312 17.04 14.56 13.17
CA PRO A 312 17.40 14.45 14.58
C PRO A 312 16.87 15.63 15.42
N PHE A 313 16.39 15.32 16.63
CA PHE A 313 15.96 16.30 17.62
C PHE A 313 16.50 15.95 19.01
N TYR A 314 17.20 16.91 19.63
CA TYR A 314 17.60 16.84 21.04
C TYR A 314 16.53 17.51 21.91
N ILE A 315 15.92 16.72 22.79
CA ILE A 315 14.79 17.14 23.61
C ILE A 315 15.08 16.81 25.07
N ASP A 316 15.07 17.82 25.92
CA ASP A 316 15.24 17.65 27.37
C ASP A 316 14.04 16.86 27.94
N ALA A 317 14.25 16.14 29.03
CA ALA A 317 13.19 15.33 29.63
C ALA A 317 11.97 16.18 30.03
N GLY A 318 10.78 15.66 29.71
CA GLY A 318 9.51 16.34 29.95
C GLY A 318 9.27 17.59 29.09
N GLN A 319 10.17 17.93 28.16
CA GLN A 319 9.99 19.05 27.23
C GLN A 319 9.42 18.60 25.89
N SER A 320 8.79 19.56 25.21
CA SER A 320 8.31 19.40 23.84
C SER A 320 9.02 20.38 22.90
N ARG A 321 9.32 19.92 21.68
CA ARG A 321 9.76 20.75 20.55
C ARG A 321 8.61 20.86 19.57
N THR A 322 8.23 22.10 19.26
CA THR A 322 7.22 22.38 18.25
C THR A 322 7.88 22.67 16.91
N VAL A 323 7.45 21.98 15.84
CA VAL A 323 7.94 22.18 14.48
C VAL A 323 6.79 22.33 13.50
N SER A 324 7.00 23.14 12.46
CA SER A 324 6.03 23.30 11.37
C SER A 324 6.14 22.11 10.42
N LEU A 325 4.99 21.53 10.10
CA LEU A 325 4.80 20.50 9.09
C LEU A 325 3.98 21.08 7.95
N THR A 326 4.45 20.96 6.73
CA THR A 326 3.70 21.37 5.54
C THR A 326 3.61 20.24 4.55
N VAL A 327 2.46 20.08 3.91
CA VAL A 327 2.23 19.03 2.91
C VAL A 327 1.73 19.65 1.61
N ALA A 328 2.45 19.39 0.52
CA ALA A 328 2.02 19.74 -0.83
C ALA A 328 1.44 18.51 -1.55
N ARG A 329 0.52 18.76 -2.48
CA ARG A 329 -0.14 17.72 -3.26
C ARG A 329 0.89 16.95 -4.09
N GLY A 330 0.72 15.63 -4.13
CA GLY A 330 1.44 14.77 -5.05
C GLY A 330 0.81 14.79 -6.46
N PRO A 331 1.30 13.95 -7.38
CA PRO A 331 0.91 14.02 -8.78
C PRO A 331 -0.50 13.47 -9.07
N VAL A 332 -0.99 12.51 -8.30
CA VAL A 332 -2.12 11.65 -8.72
C VAL A 332 -3.40 11.78 -7.88
N ALA A 333 -3.29 12.19 -6.61
CA ALA A 333 -4.41 12.15 -5.67
C ALA A 333 -4.78 13.55 -5.17
N TYR A 334 -6.03 13.69 -4.72
CA TYR A 334 -6.51 14.87 -4.00
C TYR A 334 -6.79 14.57 -2.53
N LEU A 335 -6.97 13.30 -2.16
CA LEU A 335 -7.08 12.84 -0.79
C LEU A 335 -5.87 12.00 -0.38
N TYR A 336 -5.26 12.37 0.75
CA TYR A 336 -4.19 11.64 1.41
C TYR A 336 -4.63 11.31 2.83
N GLU A 337 -5.25 10.14 2.99
CA GLU A 337 -5.66 9.60 4.29
C GLU A 337 -4.50 8.91 4.99
N ASP A 338 -4.53 9.00 6.31
CA ASP A 338 -3.66 8.26 7.21
C ASP A 338 -2.16 8.43 6.93
N LEU A 339 -1.72 9.63 6.52
CA LEU A 339 -0.30 9.95 6.44
C LEU A 339 0.32 9.83 7.83
N GLN A 340 1.49 9.19 7.90
CA GLN A 340 2.13 8.86 9.17
C GLN A 340 3.55 9.42 9.29
N LEU A 341 3.84 9.96 10.47
CA LEU A 341 5.20 10.27 10.92
C LEU A 341 5.48 9.50 12.21
N VAL A 342 6.68 8.93 12.31
CA VAL A 342 7.16 8.25 13.51
C VAL A 342 8.24 9.08 14.20
N LEU A 343 8.13 9.22 15.51
CA LEU A 343 9.18 9.73 16.39
C LEU A 343 9.78 8.54 17.16
N ILE A 344 11.06 8.27 16.93
CA ILE A 344 11.75 7.11 17.50
C ILE A 344 13.07 7.54 18.16
N PRO A 345 13.42 7.04 19.36
CA PRO A 345 14.75 7.24 19.92
C PRO A 345 15.83 6.72 18.96
N VAL A 346 16.98 7.38 18.88
CA VAL A 346 18.04 6.99 17.93
C VAL A 346 18.51 5.55 18.14
N CYS A 347 18.73 5.14 19.38
CA CYS A 347 19.15 3.77 19.69
C CYS A 347 18.05 2.74 19.37
N GLU A 348 16.78 3.10 19.55
CA GLU A 348 15.64 2.24 19.23
C GLU A 348 15.52 2.03 17.72
N PHE A 349 15.89 3.03 16.92
CA PHE A 349 15.95 2.89 15.47
C PHE A 349 16.99 1.87 15.03
N ASP A 350 18.18 1.87 15.65
CA ASP A 350 19.21 0.89 15.34
C ASP A 350 18.77 -0.53 15.76
N TYR A 351 18.16 -0.67 16.94
CA TYR A 351 17.56 -1.92 17.41
C TYR A 351 16.45 -2.42 16.47
N TRP A 352 15.55 -1.54 16.05
CA TRP A 352 14.48 -1.85 15.10
C TRP A 352 15.02 -2.30 13.74
N ARG A 353 16.09 -1.68 13.23
CA ARG A 353 16.71 -2.09 11.97
C ARG A 353 17.31 -3.50 12.04
N ALA A 354 17.74 -3.92 13.23
CA ALA A 354 18.34 -5.22 13.45
C ALA A 354 17.27 -6.32 13.68
N THR A 355 16.19 -6.00 14.40
CA THR A 355 15.22 -6.99 14.89
C THR A 355 13.82 -6.88 14.28
N GLY A 356 13.48 -5.74 13.68
CA GLY A 356 12.13 -5.41 13.22
C GLY A 356 11.18 -4.96 14.34
N VAL A 357 11.66 -4.82 15.58
CA VAL A 357 10.85 -4.50 16.76
C VAL A 357 11.13 -3.06 17.23
N ALA A 358 10.08 -2.27 17.44
CA ALA A 358 10.15 -0.94 18.04
C ALA A 358 9.12 -0.85 19.18
N GLN A 359 9.58 -0.64 20.41
CA GLN A 359 8.80 -0.59 21.64
C GLN A 359 8.64 0.83 22.19
N LEU A 360 9.61 1.71 21.92
CA LEU A 360 9.70 3.05 22.54
C LEU A 360 9.47 4.20 21.54
N ALA A 361 8.99 3.88 20.34
CA ALA A 361 8.59 4.84 19.32
C ALA A 361 7.11 5.23 19.45
N ASP A 362 6.75 6.39 18.92
CA ASP A 362 5.36 6.82 18.78
C ASP A 362 5.10 7.27 17.33
N THR A 363 3.88 7.04 16.85
CA THR A 363 3.48 7.33 15.46
C THR A 363 2.25 8.21 15.49
N VAL A 364 2.32 9.33 14.77
CA VAL A 364 1.18 10.21 14.55
C VAL A 364 0.61 10.01 13.16
N THR A 365 -0.71 10.09 13.06
CA THR A 365 -1.48 9.96 11.82
C THR A 365 -2.25 11.25 11.55
N PHE A 366 -2.29 11.71 10.30
CA PHE A 366 -3.07 12.88 9.89
C PHE A 366 -3.54 12.77 8.43
N THR A 367 -4.55 13.57 8.08
CA THR A 367 -5.18 13.55 6.75
C THR A 367 -5.10 14.90 6.06
N VAL A 368 -4.83 14.88 4.76
CA VAL A 368 -4.87 16.07 3.90
C VAL A 368 -5.81 15.83 2.72
N LYS A 369 -6.76 16.75 2.50
CA LYS A 369 -7.55 16.79 1.27
C LYS A 369 -7.36 18.14 0.57
N PHE A 370 -6.93 18.06 -0.68
CA PHE A 370 -6.86 19.15 -1.63
C PHE A 370 -8.15 19.21 -2.44
N ARG A 371 -8.55 20.40 -2.89
CA ARG A 371 -9.70 20.56 -3.78
C ARG A 371 -9.38 20.05 -5.17
N ALA A 372 -10.21 19.15 -5.68
CA ALA A 372 -10.15 18.76 -7.09
C ALA A 372 -10.63 19.91 -8.00
N PRO A 373 -9.97 20.18 -9.13
CA PRO A 373 -10.51 21.05 -10.17
C PRO A 373 -11.76 20.41 -10.78
N CYS A 374 -12.64 21.24 -11.37
CA CYS A 374 -13.70 20.67 -12.20
C CYS A 374 -13.09 20.04 -13.45
N GLY A 375 -13.62 18.88 -13.86
CA GLY A 375 -13.17 18.18 -15.05
C GLY A 375 -13.45 18.98 -16.33
N ASP A 376 -12.74 18.64 -17.40
CA ASP A 376 -12.92 19.28 -18.70
C ASP A 376 -14.31 19.00 -19.30
N VAL A 377 -14.65 19.74 -20.36
CA VAL A 377 -15.84 19.49 -21.18
C VAL A 377 -15.63 20.02 -22.59
N THR A 378 -16.13 19.29 -23.56
CA THR A 378 -16.09 19.67 -24.97
C THR A 378 -17.49 20.04 -25.45
N LEU A 379 -17.58 21.13 -26.23
CA LEU A 379 -18.77 21.44 -27.03
C LEU A 379 -18.55 20.83 -28.42
N PHE A 380 -18.99 19.58 -28.61
CA PHE A 380 -18.81 18.83 -29.85
C PHE A 380 -19.65 19.38 -30.99
N GLU A 381 -20.91 19.72 -30.74
CA GLU A 381 -21.75 20.44 -31.70
C GLU A 381 -22.50 21.57 -31.01
N PRO A 382 -22.71 22.73 -31.68
CA PRO A 382 -22.23 23.02 -33.04
C PRO A 382 -20.74 23.41 -33.07
N GLN A 383 -20.06 23.03 -34.15
CA GLN A 383 -18.65 23.40 -34.39
C GLN A 383 -18.49 24.89 -34.71
N PRO A 384 -17.32 25.51 -34.46
CA PRO A 384 -17.05 26.88 -34.88
C PRO A 384 -17.34 27.10 -36.38
N GLY A 385 -18.01 28.20 -36.71
CA GLY A 385 -18.50 28.52 -38.05
C GLY A 385 -19.94 28.07 -38.33
N TRP A 386 -20.69 27.63 -37.31
CA TRP A 386 -22.06 27.19 -37.46
C TRP A 386 -23.01 28.30 -37.95
N ARG A 387 -24.06 27.88 -38.64
CA ARG A 387 -25.12 28.76 -39.15
C ARG A 387 -26.48 28.19 -38.77
N TYR A 388 -27.41 29.07 -38.42
CA TYR A 388 -28.81 28.74 -38.17
C TYR A 388 -29.73 29.66 -38.97
N ASN A 389 -30.24 29.13 -40.09
CA ASN A 389 -31.00 29.89 -41.06
C ASN A 389 -32.53 29.73 -40.93
N GLN A 390 -33.29 30.44 -41.76
CA GLN A 390 -34.77 30.36 -41.76
C GLN A 390 -35.30 28.93 -41.98
N GLU A 391 -34.71 28.19 -42.92
CA GLU A 391 -35.11 26.81 -43.23
C GLU A 391 -34.91 25.90 -42.01
N GLN A 392 -33.74 26.00 -41.36
CA GLN A 392 -33.43 25.28 -40.12
C GLN A 392 -34.36 25.70 -38.98
N SER A 393 -34.69 26.99 -38.88
CA SER A 393 -35.66 27.52 -37.91
C SER A 393 -37.04 26.87 -38.04
N ILE A 394 -37.53 26.73 -39.27
CA ILE A 394 -38.81 26.08 -39.57
C ILE A 394 -38.73 24.57 -39.31
N ALA A 395 -37.66 23.92 -39.76
CA ALA A 395 -37.51 22.47 -39.66
C ALA A 395 -37.31 21.98 -38.21
N ALA A 396 -36.54 22.72 -37.40
CA ALA A 396 -36.19 22.36 -36.03
C ALA A 396 -37.05 23.08 -34.98
N GLY A 397 -37.97 23.96 -35.39
CA GLY A 397 -38.86 24.67 -34.48
C GLY A 397 -38.15 25.69 -33.58
N ASN A 398 -37.24 26.49 -34.15
CA ASN A 398 -36.37 27.44 -33.44
C ASN A 398 -35.43 26.82 -32.41
N VAL A 399 -35.10 25.53 -32.53
CA VAL A 399 -34.14 24.86 -31.67
C VAL A 399 -32.80 24.66 -32.38
N ILE A 400 -31.72 25.07 -31.71
CA ILE A 400 -30.35 24.65 -32.02
C ILE A 400 -29.98 23.53 -31.06
N ARG A 401 -29.49 22.40 -31.58
CA ARG A 401 -29.01 21.28 -30.75
C ARG A 401 -27.54 21.45 -30.45
N LEU A 402 -27.19 21.27 -29.18
CA LEU A 402 -25.82 21.22 -28.71
C LEU A 402 -25.52 19.79 -28.24
N THR A 403 -24.33 19.30 -28.56
CA THR A 403 -23.81 18.02 -28.06
C THR A 403 -22.56 18.30 -27.25
N LEU A 404 -22.60 17.93 -25.97
CA LEU A 404 -21.52 18.12 -25.01
C LEU A 404 -20.95 16.75 -24.63
N ASP A 405 -19.64 16.62 -24.61
CA ASP A 405 -18.93 15.38 -24.31
C ASP A 405 -17.63 15.65 -23.54
N ASP A 406 -16.82 14.60 -23.36
CA ASP A 406 -15.53 14.63 -22.66
C ASP A 406 -15.59 15.22 -21.23
N PHE A 407 -16.67 14.98 -20.48
CA PHE A 407 -16.78 15.34 -19.06
C PHE A 407 -16.72 14.10 -18.18
N ASP A 408 -16.05 14.21 -17.03
CA ASP A 408 -15.94 13.15 -16.04
C ASP A 408 -16.94 13.33 -14.90
N LEU A 409 -17.50 12.22 -14.43
CA LEU A 409 -18.40 12.22 -13.27
C LEU A 409 -17.63 12.23 -11.96
N GLU A 410 -16.58 11.43 -11.84
CA GLU A 410 -15.71 11.39 -10.66
C GLU A 410 -14.48 12.24 -10.91
N LEU A 411 -14.29 13.29 -10.12
CA LEU A 411 -13.20 14.27 -10.29
C LEU A 411 -11.99 13.93 -9.42
N SER A 412 -12.24 13.28 -8.28
CA SER A 412 -11.23 12.75 -7.37
C SER A 412 -11.81 11.57 -6.57
N GLU A 413 -11.06 11.09 -5.58
CA GLU A 413 -11.51 10.05 -4.65
C GLU A 413 -12.77 10.44 -3.85
N THR A 414 -13.04 11.74 -3.71
CA THR A 414 -14.17 12.25 -2.89
C THR A 414 -14.97 13.39 -3.53
N ASP A 415 -14.52 13.93 -4.66
CA ASP A 415 -15.20 15.01 -5.35
C ASP A 415 -15.81 14.51 -6.66
N SER A 416 -17.02 14.96 -6.93
CA SER A 416 -17.78 14.56 -8.10
C SER A 416 -18.37 15.77 -8.79
N LEU A 417 -18.68 15.62 -10.07
CA LEU A 417 -19.31 16.65 -10.88
C LEU A 417 -20.74 16.96 -10.38
N ASP A 418 -21.09 18.24 -10.24
CA ASP A 418 -22.44 18.67 -9.85
C ASP A 418 -23.38 18.83 -11.06
N ALA A 419 -22.88 19.40 -12.17
CA ALA A 419 -23.67 19.68 -13.36
C ALA A 419 -22.82 19.88 -14.63
N VAL A 420 -23.45 19.69 -15.79
CA VAL A 420 -22.93 20.08 -17.11
C VAL A 420 -23.91 21.06 -17.74
N GLY A 421 -23.41 22.13 -18.35
CA GLY A 421 -24.26 23.16 -18.94
C GLY A 421 -23.63 23.83 -20.14
N ALA A 422 -24.38 24.76 -20.72
CA ALA A 422 -23.93 25.59 -21.82
C ALA A 422 -24.43 27.02 -21.65
N GLU A 423 -23.71 27.95 -22.25
CA GLU A 423 -24.04 29.37 -22.25
C GLU A 423 -23.65 30.02 -23.59
N TYR A 424 -24.29 31.15 -23.90
CA TYR A 424 -24.05 31.91 -25.12
C TYR A 424 -23.84 33.39 -24.84
N ARG A 425 -23.23 34.10 -25.79
CA ARG A 425 -23.19 35.57 -25.78
C ARG A 425 -23.13 36.13 -27.20
N PRO A 426 -23.61 37.36 -27.45
CA PRO A 426 -23.29 38.07 -28.68
C PRO A 426 -21.78 38.30 -28.81
N VAL A 427 -21.24 38.13 -30.02
CA VAL A 427 -19.81 38.36 -30.29
C VAL A 427 -19.42 39.78 -29.88
N GLY A 428 -18.32 39.90 -29.12
CA GLY A 428 -17.78 41.18 -28.65
C GLY A 428 -18.39 41.70 -27.34
N THR A 429 -19.22 40.90 -26.65
CA THR A 429 -19.75 41.22 -25.32
C THR A 429 -19.07 40.38 -24.23
N ASP A 430 -19.13 40.82 -22.97
CA ASP A 430 -18.51 40.11 -21.83
C ASP A 430 -19.48 39.25 -21.01
N THR A 431 -20.79 39.42 -21.23
CA THR A 431 -21.82 38.75 -20.43
C THR A 431 -22.32 37.49 -21.11
N TRP A 432 -22.10 36.33 -20.47
CA TRP A 432 -22.67 35.05 -20.88
C TRP A 432 -24.08 34.87 -20.32
N LEU A 433 -24.98 34.38 -21.17
CA LEU A 433 -26.36 34.06 -20.86
C LEU A 433 -26.54 32.53 -20.83
N PRO A 434 -27.26 31.97 -19.85
CA PRO A 434 -27.40 30.53 -19.72
C PRO A 434 -28.25 29.95 -20.85
N ILE A 435 -27.83 28.78 -21.37
CA ILE A 435 -28.64 27.92 -22.23
C ILE A 435 -29.30 26.82 -21.38
N ALA A 436 -28.49 26.07 -20.64
CA ALA A 436 -28.95 25.00 -19.75
C ALA A 436 -27.90 24.71 -18.67
N ASP A 437 -28.36 24.13 -17.55
CA ASP A 437 -27.54 23.63 -16.44
C ASP A 437 -28.16 22.28 -15.98
N VAL A 438 -27.63 21.18 -16.50
CA VAL A 438 -28.16 19.83 -16.26
C VAL A 438 -27.45 19.23 -15.05
N GLY A 439 -28.19 18.99 -13.97
CA GLY A 439 -27.67 18.41 -12.76
C GLY A 439 -27.21 16.96 -12.97
N ARG A 440 -26.22 16.53 -12.17
CA ARG A 440 -25.62 15.18 -12.23
C ARG A 440 -26.64 14.05 -12.32
N SER A 441 -27.72 14.12 -11.55
CA SER A 441 -28.77 13.09 -11.51
C SER A 441 -29.51 12.90 -12.84
N ASP A 442 -29.49 13.91 -13.70
CA ASP A 442 -30.21 13.95 -14.97
C ASP A 442 -29.28 13.73 -16.17
N LEU A 443 -27.98 13.49 -15.94
CA LEU A 443 -27.01 13.23 -16.99
C LEU A 443 -27.22 11.83 -17.61
N PRO A 444 -27.11 11.69 -18.95
CA PRO A 444 -27.24 10.40 -19.60
C PRO A 444 -26.01 9.53 -19.30
N LEU A 445 -26.24 8.32 -18.82
CA LEU A 445 -25.19 7.34 -18.50
C LEU A 445 -25.22 6.15 -19.46
N LEU A 446 -24.04 5.61 -19.76
CA LEU A 446 -23.87 4.30 -20.37
C LEU A 446 -24.21 3.18 -19.34
N PRO A 447 -24.46 1.94 -19.79
CA PRO A 447 -24.79 0.82 -18.88
C PRO A 447 -23.71 0.51 -17.83
N ASP A 448 -22.47 0.90 -18.09
CA ASP A 448 -21.34 0.75 -17.16
C ASP A 448 -21.24 1.91 -16.14
N GLY A 449 -22.13 2.90 -16.22
CA GLY A 449 -22.17 4.06 -15.34
C GLY A 449 -21.32 5.25 -15.80
N SER A 450 -20.57 5.14 -16.90
CA SER A 450 -19.81 6.26 -17.47
C SER A 450 -20.73 7.28 -18.18
N PRO A 451 -20.35 8.56 -18.27
CA PRO A 451 -21.19 9.56 -18.92
C PRO A 451 -21.25 9.34 -20.44
N ARG A 452 -22.44 9.49 -21.01
CA ARG A 452 -22.65 9.62 -22.46
C ARG A 452 -22.65 11.10 -22.83
N SER A 453 -22.41 11.40 -24.11
CA SER A 453 -22.66 12.74 -24.67
C SER A 453 -24.05 13.26 -24.28
N LEU A 454 -24.08 14.50 -23.78
CA LEU A 454 -25.28 15.22 -23.36
C LEU A 454 -25.80 16.06 -24.53
N GLU A 455 -27.05 15.83 -24.92
CA GLU A 455 -27.74 16.66 -25.91
C GLU A 455 -28.57 17.74 -25.23
N ILE A 456 -28.31 19.01 -25.54
CA ILE A 456 -29.05 20.18 -25.06
C ILE A 456 -29.82 20.79 -26.23
N SER A 457 -31.11 21.07 -26.01
CA SER A 457 -31.95 21.78 -26.97
C SER A 457 -32.04 23.26 -26.57
N TRP A 458 -31.37 24.14 -27.33
CA TRP A 458 -31.40 25.58 -27.12
C TRP A 458 -32.51 26.23 -27.96
N ASP A 459 -33.56 26.72 -27.31
CA ASP A 459 -34.60 27.51 -27.96
C ASP A 459 -34.09 28.93 -28.25
N VAL A 460 -34.05 29.29 -29.53
CA VAL A 460 -33.59 30.58 -30.04
C VAL A 460 -34.71 31.46 -30.56
N ALA A 461 -35.98 31.14 -30.30
CA ALA A 461 -37.13 31.92 -30.77
C ALA A 461 -37.02 33.42 -30.39
N ASP A 462 -36.58 33.70 -29.16
CA ASP A 462 -36.43 35.06 -28.62
C ASP A 462 -34.99 35.62 -28.74
N VAL A 463 -34.06 34.86 -29.32
CA VAL A 463 -32.67 35.29 -29.55
C VAL A 463 -32.62 36.02 -30.90
N PRO A 464 -32.21 37.30 -30.99
CA PRO A 464 -32.17 38.04 -32.26
C PRO A 464 -31.19 37.45 -33.29
N ASP A 465 -31.38 37.78 -34.56
CA ASP A 465 -30.39 37.44 -35.60
C ASP A 465 -29.08 38.21 -35.37
N GLY A 466 -27.94 37.54 -35.58
CA GLY A 466 -26.61 38.09 -35.28
C GLY A 466 -25.53 37.02 -35.10
N SER A 467 -24.33 37.46 -34.73
CA SER A 467 -23.20 36.57 -34.44
C SER A 467 -23.09 36.28 -32.95
N TYR A 468 -22.93 35.00 -32.61
CA TYR A 468 -22.91 34.51 -31.23
C TYR A 468 -21.71 33.58 -30.98
N GLU A 469 -21.26 33.53 -29.74
CA GLU A 469 -20.35 32.52 -29.22
C GLU A 469 -21.10 31.61 -28.26
N LEU A 470 -20.83 30.31 -28.36
CA LEU A 470 -21.36 29.26 -27.49
C LEU A 470 -20.21 28.61 -26.73
N ARG A 471 -20.41 28.23 -25.47
CA ARG A 471 -19.46 27.35 -24.76
C ARG A 471 -20.18 26.40 -23.82
N ALA A 472 -19.60 25.23 -23.63
CA ALA A 472 -19.98 24.30 -22.59
C ALA A 472 -19.23 24.61 -21.29
N TYR A 473 -19.78 24.15 -20.16
CA TYR A 473 -19.11 24.17 -18.88
C TYR A 473 -19.48 22.96 -18.02
N THR A 474 -18.54 22.54 -17.18
CA THR A 474 -18.80 21.68 -16.01
C THR A 474 -18.89 22.54 -14.77
N ARG A 475 -19.66 22.10 -13.79
CA ARG A 475 -19.78 22.75 -12.48
C ARG A 475 -19.55 21.72 -11.39
N CYS A 476 -18.73 22.09 -10.41
CA CYS A 476 -18.41 21.28 -9.24
C CYS A 476 -18.23 22.21 -8.02
N PHE A 477 -17.93 21.64 -6.85
CA PHE A 477 -17.67 22.42 -5.63
C PHE A 477 -16.63 23.53 -5.82
N ASN A 478 -15.60 23.29 -6.62
CA ASN A 478 -14.50 24.23 -6.88
C ASN A 478 -14.77 25.25 -8.00
N GLY A 479 -16.01 25.34 -8.52
CA GLY A 479 -16.42 26.34 -9.49
C GLY A 479 -16.85 25.75 -10.82
N ARG A 480 -16.27 26.23 -11.94
CA ARG A 480 -16.59 25.79 -13.30
C ARG A 480 -15.33 25.67 -14.16
N ALA A 481 -15.30 24.66 -15.03
CA ALA A 481 -14.38 24.60 -16.17
C ALA A 481 -15.18 24.82 -17.47
N PHE A 482 -14.55 25.39 -18.50
CA PHE A 482 -15.23 25.82 -19.72
C PHE A 482 -14.56 25.22 -20.96
N SER A 483 -15.36 24.87 -21.96
CA SER A 483 -14.85 24.55 -23.30
C SER A 483 -14.32 25.80 -24.00
N GLY A 484 -13.61 25.59 -25.11
CA GLY A 484 -13.39 26.66 -26.10
C GLY A 484 -14.71 27.19 -26.67
N PRO A 485 -14.80 28.47 -27.03
CA PRO A 485 -16.01 29.05 -27.60
C PRO A 485 -16.20 28.65 -29.08
N ALA A 486 -17.43 28.26 -29.46
CA ALA A 486 -17.85 28.04 -30.84
C ALA A 486 -18.63 29.26 -31.37
N THR A 487 -17.99 30.02 -32.27
CA THR A 487 -18.62 31.18 -32.93
C THR A 487 -19.54 30.73 -34.06
N GLY A 488 -20.70 31.38 -34.22
CA GLY A 488 -21.57 31.17 -35.38
C GLY A 488 -22.61 32.25 -35.54
N VAL A 489 -23.55 32.05 -36.48
CA VAL A 489 -24.51 33.08 -36.91
C VAL A 489 -25.93 32.54 -36.92
N ILE A 490 -26.85 33.29 -36.30
CA ILE A 490 -28.30 33.12 -36.45
C ILE A 490 -28.78 34.13 -37.48
N ASP A 491 -29.41 33.66 -38.55
CA ASP A 491 -29.89 34.49 -39.65
C ASP A 491 -31.17 33.90 -40.26
N ARG A 492 -32.32 34.32 -39.76
CA ARG A 492 -33.63 33.72 -40.10
C ARG A 492 -34.40 34.56 -41.11
N VAL A 493 -33.79 35.60 -41.65
CA VAL A 493 -34.37 36.42 -42.71
C VAL A 493 -33.84 35.91 -44.04
N ALA A 494 -34.73 35.40 -44.90
CA ALA A 494 -34.30 35.03 -46.25
C ALA A 494 -33.90 36.27 -47.07
N PRO A 495 -32.90 36.12 -47.97
CA PRO A 495 -32.53 37.16 -48.92
C PRO A 495 -33.73 37.66 -49.71
N ARG A 496 -33.87 38.97 -49.76
CA ARG A 496 -34.91 39.68 -50.52
C ARG A 496 -34.27 40.50 -51.64
N PRO A 497 -34.95 40.63 -52.79
CA PRO A 497 -34.52 41.56 -53.82
C PRO A 497 -34.32 42.97 -53.24
N PHE A 498 -33.12 43.50 -53.45
CA PHE A 498 -32.74 44.86 -53.12
C PHE A 498 -32.86 45.73 -54.36
N GLY A 499 -33.80 46.68 -54.32
CA GLY A 499 -34.14 47.50 -55.47
C GLY A 499 -35.00 46.76 -56.49
N ASN A 500 -35.06 47.31 -57.71
CA ASN A 500 -35.80 46.70 -58.81
C ASN A 500 -34.90 45.72 -59.56
N PRO A 501 -35.37 44.49 -59.82
CA PRO A 501 -34.71 43.58 -60.75
C PRO A 501 -34.50 44.26 -62.12
N GLN A 502 -33.40 43.90 -62.80
CA GLN A 502 -33.17 44.32 -64.18
C GLN A 502 -33.85 43.34 -65.15
N PRO A 503 -34.39 43.83 -66.28
CA PRO A 503 -34.45 45.23 -66.71
C PRO A 503 -35.44 46.10 -65.93
N ALA A 504 -35.04 47.32 -65.58
CA ALA A 504 -35.82 48.20 -64.70
C ALA A 504 -37.15 48.69 -65.30
N ASP A 505 -37.30 48.65 -66.62
CA ASP A 505 -38.51 48.99 -67.37
C ASP A 505 -39.41 47.77 -67.67
N SER A 506 -39.01 46.59 -67.18
CA SER A 506 -39.71 45.31 -67.38
C SER A 506 -39.81 44.87 -68.86
N ILE A 507 -38.97 45.40 -69.74
CA ILE A 507 -38.88 45.00 -71.15
C ILE A 507 -37.48 44.43 -71.39
N LEU A 508 -37.39 43.15 -71.73
CA LEU A 508 -36.10 42.51 -72.06
C LEU A 508 -35.70 42.86 -73.50
N ALA A 509 -34.75 43.78 -73.69
CA ALA A 509 -34.19 44.12 -75.00
C ALA A 509 -33.03 43.20 -75.40
N TYR A 510 -32.71 43.19 -76.71
CA TYR A 510 -31.59 42.39 -77.22
C TYR A 510 -30.25 42.85 -76.62
N GLY A 511 -29.61 41.97 -75.84
CA GLY A 511 -28.32 42.21 -75.19
C GLY A 511 -28.40 42.68 -73.73
N GLU A 512 -29.58 42.68 -73.10
CA GLU A 512 -29.74 42.94 -71.67
C GLU A 512 -29.73 41.65 -70.83
N ASP A 513 -29.26 41.77 -69.59
CA ASP A 513 -29.25 40.69 -68.62
C ASP A 513 -30.44 40.81 -67.64
N ILE A 514 -30.96 39.67 -67.21
CA ILE A 514 -31.87 39.60 -66.06
C ILE A 514 -31.01 39.52 -64.81
N ALA A 515 -31.11 40.53 -63.94
CA ALA A 515 -30.29 40.60 -62.72
C ALA A 515 -31.13 40.91 -61.49
N ILE A 516 -30.89 40.17 -60.41
CA ILE A 516 -31.47 40.42 -59.09
C ILE A 516 -30.31 40.69 -58.14
N THR A 517 -30.34 41.84 -57.47
CA THR A 517 -29.46 42.12 -56.33
C THR A 517 -30.21 41.76 -55.06
N PHE A 518 -29.58 41.13 -54.09
CA PHE A 518 -30.19 40.82 -52.79
C PHE A 518 -29.76 41.82 -51.71
N ASN A 519 -30.56 41.95 -50.66
CA ASN A 519 -30.29 42.84 -49.52
C ASN A 519 -29.20 42.31 -48.58
N GLU A 520 -28.66 41.13 -48.88
CA GLU A 520 -27.58 40.47 -48.17
C GLU A 520 -26.79 39.58 -49.12
N LYS A 521 -25.65 39.07 -48.66
CA LYS A 521 -24.80 38.19 -49.45
C LYS A 521 -25.44 36.81 -49.55
N ILE A 522 -25.50 36.28 -50.77
CA ILE A 522 -25.94 34.90 -51.04
C ILE A 522 -24.71 34.03 -51.30
N GLU A 523 -24.74 32.76 -50.91
CA GLU A 523 -23.66 31.83 -51.27
C GLU A 523 -23.90 31.27 -52.68
N CYS A 524 -23.06 31.67 -53.65
CA CYS A 524 -23.22 31.29 -55.06
C CYS A 524 -22.89 29.82 -55.39
N PHE A 525 -22.44 29.01 -54.42
CA PHE A 525 -21.93 27.66 -54.67
C PHE A 525 -23.03 26.61 -54.93
N ASP A 526 -24.27 26.91 -54.50
CA ASP A 526 -25.38 25.97 -54.54
C ASP A 526 -26.61 26.54 -55.27
N THR A 527 -26.46 27.54 -56.14
CA THR A 527 -27.54 27.97 -57.03
C THR A 527 -27.68 26.94 -58.16
N PRO A 528 -28.68 26.04 -58.14
CA PRO A 528 -28.86 25.15 -59.27
C PRO A 528 -29.61 26.01 -60.29
N GLY A 529 -29.04 26.25 -61.47
CA GLY A 529 -29.83 26.74 -62.60
C GLY A 529 -31.13 25.95 -62.77
N ASP A 530 -31.09 24.67 -62.35
CA ASP A 530 -32.20 23.71 -62.29
C ASP A 530 -33.34 24.04 -61.31
N ARG A 531 -33.17 24.97 -60.36
CA ARG A 531 -34.24 25.45 -59.46
C ARG A 531 -34.83 26.78 -59.90
N MET A 532 -34.37 27.31 -61.03
CA MET A 532 -34.88 28.53 -61.63
C MET A 532 -35.57 28.15 -62.95
N GLU A 533 -36.72 28.76 -63.23
CA GLU A 533 -37.41 28.60 -64.49
C GLU A 533 -37.58 29.99 -65.11
N LEU A 534 -37.14 30.14 -66.36
CA LEU A 534 -37.43 31.31 -67.16
C LEU A 534 -38.48 30.94 -68.19
N VAL A 535 -39.64 31.58 -68.12
CA VAL A 535 -40.72 31.43 -69.10
C VAL A 535 -40.96 32.75 -69.83
N VAL A 536 -41.26 32.67 -71.12
CA VAL A 536 -41.73 33.78 -71.94
C VAL A 536 -43.20 33.54 -72.26
N LEU A 537 -44.01 34.59 -72.17
CA LEU A 537 -45.41 34.54 -72.58
C LEU A 537 -45.52 34.82 -74.07
N ASP A 538 -46.13 33.92 -74.84
CA ASP A 538 -46.46 34.17 -76.24
C ASP A 538 -47.57 35.24 -76.39
N ALA A 539 -47.94 35.58 -77.63
CA ALA A 539 -48.94 36.61 -77.92
C ALA A 539 -50.35 36.25 -77.42
N GLU A 540 -50.57 34.97 -77.09
CA GLU A 540 -51.80 34.39 -76.57
C GLU A 540 -51.76 34.19 -75.04
N GLY A 541 -50.61 34.47 -74.40
CA GLY A 541 -50.39 34.37 -72.96
C GLY A 541 -50.01 32.97 -72.48
N VAL A 542 -49.50 32.10 -73.36
CA VAL A 542 -48.99 30.77 -73.02
C VAL A 542 -47.54 30.86 -72.59
N GLU A 543 -47.18 30.20 -71.48
CA GLU A 543 -45.82 30.12 -70.97
C GLU A 543 -44.96 29.15 -71.80
N GLU A 544 -43.90 29.66 -72.43
CA GLU A 544 -42.87 28.88 -73.11
C GLU A 544 -41.54 28.95 -72.34
N PRO A 545 -40.97 27.83 -71.87
CA PRO A 545 -39.70 27.84 -71.16
C PRO A 545 -38.54 28.21 -72.09
N VAL A 546 -37.64 29.04 -71.58
CA VAL A 546 -36.45 29.52 -72.28
C VAL A 546 -35.19 29.04 -71.56
N SER A 547 -34.20 28.59 -72.34
CA SER A 547 -32.89 28.25 -71.77
C SER A 547 -32.13 29.50 -71.36
N PHE A 548 -31.50 29.48 -70.19
CA PHE A 548 -30.68 30.57 -69.68
C PHE A 548 -29.49 30.01 -68.90
N ASP A 549 -28.45 30.82 -68.76
CA ASP A 549 -27.30 30.56 -67.89
C ASP A 549 -27.39 31.45 -66.65
N VAL A 550 -27.14 30.90 -65.47
CA VAL A 550 -27.13 31.66 -64.21
C VAL A 550 -25.71 32.09 -63.89
N PHE A 551 -25.52 33.39 -63.69
CA PHE A 551 -24.29 33.96 -63.16
C PHE A 551 -24.56 34.54 -61.78
N CYS A 552 -23.85 34.05 -60.78
CA CYS A 552 -23.92 34.55 -59.41
C CYS A 552 -22.59 35.25 -59.07
N ASN A 553 -22.68 36.45 -58.49
CA ASN A 553 -21.51 37.26 -58.15
C ASN A 553 -21.46 37.49 -56.64
N ASP A 554 -20.44 36.93 -55.98
CA ASP A 554 -20.25 36.97 -54.52
C ASP A 554 -19.61 38.29 -54.00
N GLN A 555 -19.33 39.28 -54.85
CA GLN A 555 -18.61 40.50 -54.44
C GLN A 555 -19.37 41.34 -53.40
#